data_AF-A0A8C5ZDA1-F1
#
_entry.id   AF-A0A8C5ZDA1-F1
#
_cell.length_a   1.000
_cell.length_b   1.000
_cell.length_c   1.000
_cell.angle_alpha   90.00
_cell.angle_beta   90.00
_cell.angle_gamma   90.00
#
_symmetry.space_group_name_H-M   'P 1'
#
loop_
_entity.id
_entity.type
_entity.pdbx_description
1 polymer ?
#
loop_
_entity_poly.entity_id
_entity_poly.type
_entity_poly.pdbx_seq_one_letter_code
_entity_poly.pdbx_strand_id
1 'polypeptide(L)'
;MGDKPPGFRGSQSWIGCVEASLCLAHFGGPQGRLCHVPRGAGLQGELERLYSHFTSGGGPVMVGGDADAQSKALLGVCLGPGTEAYVLILDPHYWGTPKHPSELQAARRVGWQEVSTAFDPNSFYNLCLTRPNKNQHTLD
;
A
#
# COMPACT_ATOMS: atom_id res chain seq x y z
N MET A 1 0.48 19.81 -11.35
CA MET A 1 0.41 19.68 -9.88
C MET A 1 1.41 20.58 -9.18
N GLY A 2 2.66 20.71 -9.69
CA GLY A 2 3.64 21.67 -9.15
C GLY A 2 4.42 21.15 -7.94
N ASP A 3 4.27 19.86 -7.64
CA ASP A 3 4.90 19.10 -6.56
C ASP A 3 6.36 18.70 -6.85
N LYS A 4 6.77 18.72 -8.13
CA LYS A 4 8.11 18.32 -8.58
C LYS A 4 8.74 19.37 -9.51
N PRO A 5 10.08 19.49 -9.55
CA PRO A 5 10.77 20.46 -10.39
C PRO A 5 10.67 20.12 -11.89
N PRO A 6 10.95 21.10 -12.79
CA PRO A 6 11.16 20.82 -14.21
C PRO A 6 12.21 19.72 -14.42
N GLY A 7 11.98 18.83 -15.38
CA GLY A 7 12.85 17.67 -15.64
C GLY A 7 12.54 16.41 -14.82
N PHE A 8 11.60 16.46 -13.86
CA PHE A 8 11.16 15.25 -13.16
C PHE A 8 10.55 14.21 -14.11
N ARG A 9 9.82 14.66 -15.14
CA ARG A 9 9.32 13.80 -16.22
C ARG A 9 10.49 13.20 -17.00
N GLY A 10 10.57 11.87 -17.02
CA GLY A 10 11.65 11.13 -17.68
C GLY A 10 12.85 10.83 -16.77
N SER A 11 12.84 11.30 -15.52
CA SER A 11 13.84 10.92 -14.52
C SER A 11 13.62 9.50 -13.99
N GLN A 12 14.61 8.97 -13.27
CA GLN A 12 14.53 7.70 -12.53
C GLN A 12 14.25 7.91 -11.03
N SER A 13 13.77 9.10 -10.65
CA SER A 13 13.43 9.40 -9.26
C SER A 13 12.22 8.59 -8.79
N TRP A 14 12.29 8.06 -7.57
CA TRP A 14 11.17 7.34 -6.96
C TRP A 14 10.10 8.31 -6.45
N ILE A 15 8.90 7.77 -6.22
CA ILE A 15 7.78 8.46 -5.60
C ILE A 15 7.25 7.65 -4.41
N GLY A 16 6.61 8.32 -3.46
CA GLY A 16 6.03 7.69 -2.28
C GLY A 16 4.51 7.83 -2.21
N CYS A 17 3.97 7.54 -1.03
CA CYS A 17 2.53 7.63 -0.77
C CYS A 17 1.96 9.04 -0.97
N VAL A 18 2.75 10.08 -0.66
CA VAL A 18 2.33 11.49 -0.82
C VAL A 18 2.06 11.77 -2.29
N GLU A 19 3.05 11.54 -3.16
CA GLU A 19 2.90 11.72 -4.60
C GLU A 19 1.80 10.83 -5.18
N ALA A 20 1.70 9.58 -4.73
CA ALA A 20 0.63 8.68 -5.15
C ALA A 20 -0.77 9.26 -4.84
N SER A 21 -0.97 9.83 -3.65
CA SER A 21 -2.24 10.48 -3.28
C SER A 21 -2.55 11.71 -4.15
N LEU A 22 -1.53 12.50 -4.52
CA LEU A 22 -1.68 13.65 -5.42
C LEU A 22 -2.07 13.19 -6.84
N CYS A 23 -1.39 12.16 -7.35
CA CYS A 23 -1.72 11.55 -8.65
C CYS A 23 -3.15 11.00 -8.66
N LEU A 24 -3.56 10.27 -7.62
CA LEU A 24 -4.92 9.75 -7.51
C LEU A 24 -5.96 10.87 -7.61
N ALA A 25 -5.77 11.97 -6.87
CA ALA A 25 -6.66 13.12 -6.93
C ALA A 25 -6.65 13.80 -8.31
N HIS A 26 -5.48 13.99 -8.91
CA HIS A 26 -5.32 14.66 -10.20
C HIS A 26 -5.96 13.89 -11.36
N PHE A 27 -5.86 12.56 -11.35
CA PHE A 27 -6.40 11.70 -12.41
C PHE A 27 -7.83 11.22 -12.14
N GLY A 28 -8.50 11.72 -11.08
CA GLY A 28 -9.86 11.32 -10.74
C GLY A 28 -9.99 9.86 -10.27
N GLY A 29 -8.89 9.29 -9.77
CA GLY A 29 -8.85 7.95 -9.17
C GLY A 29 -9.52 7.91 -7.78
N PRO A 30 -9.45 6.76 -7.09
CA PRO A 30 -10.00 6.63 -5.74
C PRO A 30 -9.36 7.63 -4.76
N GLN A 31 -10.12 8.02 -3.73
CA GLN A 31 -9.60 8.89 -2.67
C GLN A 31 -8.44 8.20 -1.94
N GLY A 32 -7.25 8.81 -1.97
CA GLY A 32 -6.09 8.36 -1.20
C GLY A 32 -5.96 9.10 0.13
N ARG A 33 -6.17 8.42 1.25
CA ARG A 33 -5.96 8.98 2.60
C ARG A 33 -4.61 8.56 3.16
N LEU A 34 -3.76 9.53 3.48
CA LEU A 34 -2.46 9.27 4.08
C LEU A 34 -2.56 8.86 5.55
N CYS A 35 -1.67 7.96 5.96
CA CYS A 35 -1.43 7.58 7.34
C CYS A 35 0.07 7.40 7.57
N HIS A 36 0.62 8.13 8.53
CA HIS A 36 2.01 7.95 8.93
C HIS A 36 2.10 6.98 10.11
N VAL A 37 3.05 6.06 10.01
CA VAL A 37 3.36 5.07 11.01
C VAL A 37 4.80 5.31 11.46
N PRO A 38 5.03 5.68 12.74
CA PRO A 38 6.35 6.03 13.21
C PRO A 38 7.27 4.82 13.28
N ARG A 39 8.58 5.10 13.27
CA ARG A 39 9.64 4.09 13.40
C ARG A 39 9.46 3.25 14.66
N GLY A 40 9.68 1.94 14.55
CA GLY A 40 9.56 0.99 15.66
C GLY A 40 8.14 0.55 16.00
N ALA A 41 7.11 1.22 15.49
CA ALA A 41 5.73 0.83 15.77
C ALA A 41 5.26 -0.39 14.96
N GLY A 42 5.90 -0.65 13.81
CA GLY A 42 5.37 -1.59 12.82
C GLY A 42 3.93 -1.23 12.44
N LEU A 43 3.10 -2.20 12.05
CA LEU A 43 1.67 -1.95 11.80
C LEU A 43 0.75 -2.24 12.99
N GLN A 44 1.27 -2.65 14.14
CA GLN A 44 0.42 -3.12 15.26
C GLN A 44 -0.65 -2.09 15.68
N GLY A 45 -0.28 -0.81 15.78
CA GLY A 45 -1.23 0.27 16.12
C GLY A 45 -2.28 0.59 15.04
N GLU A 46 -2.08 0.13 13.80
CA GLU A 46 -2.97 0.42 12.67
C GLU A 46 -3.79 -0.80 12.21
N LEU A 47 -3.64 -1.97 12.85
CA LEU A 47 -4.32 -3.20 12.44
C LEU A 47 -5.85 -3.08 12.43
N GLU A 48 -6.43 -2.56 13.50
CA GLU A 48 -7.88 -2.34 13.62
C GLU A 48 -8.40 -1.35 12.56
N ARG A 49 -7.60 -0.34 12.25
CA ARG A 49 -7.92 0.63 11.20
C ARG A 49 -7.86 -0.01 9.82
N LEU A 50 -6.87 -0.85 9.55
CA LEU A 50 -6.78 -1.61 8.30
C LEU A 50 -7.94 -2.61 8.17
N TYR A 51 -8.31 -3.28 9.26
CA TYR A 51 -9.46 -4.18 9.30
C TYR A 51 -10.74 -3.42 8.96
N SER A 52 -10.98 -2.29 9.64
CA SER A 52 -12.11 -1.39 9.36
C SER A 52 -12.09 -0.83 7.93
N HIS A 53 -10.90 -0.53 7.40
CA HIS A 53 -10.73 -0.04 6.03
C HIS A 53 -11.22 -1.08 5.02
N PHE A 54 -10.72 -2.31 5.08
CA PHE A 54 -11.10 -3.36 4.13
C PHE A 54 -12.57 -3.79 4.30
N THR A 55 -13.05 -3.93 5.55
CA THR A 55 -14.46 -4.31 5.81
C THR A 55 -15.47 -3.25 5.36
N SER A 56 -15.08 -1.97 5.36
CA SER A 56 -15.92 -0.87 4.84
C SER A 56 -15.83 -0.66 3.32
N GLY A 57 -15.28 -1.62 2.57
CA GLY A 57 -15.14 -1.54 1.12
C GLY A 57 -13.95 -0.68 0.65
N GLY A 58 -12.95 -0.49 1.52
CA GLY A 58 -11.68 0.13 1.14
C GLY A 58 -10.91 -0.73 0.14
N GLY A 59 -10.21 -0.06 -0.79
CA GLY A 59 -9.36 -0.69 -1.79
C GLY A 59 -7.95 -0.99 -1.28
N PRO A 60 -7.02 -1.33 -2.20
CA PRO A 60 -5.62 -1.56 -1.87
C PRO A 60 -4.98 -0.40 -1.10
N VAL A 61 -4.08 -0.72 -0.17
CA VAL A 61 -3.32 0.29 0.59
C VAL A 61 -1.88 0.29 0.09
N MET A 62 -1.43 1.37 -0.54
CA MET A 62 -0.01 1.51 -0.87
C MET A 62 0.78 1.75 0.43
N VAL A 63 1.96 1.14 0.52
CA VAL A 63 2.92 1.29 1.60
C VAL A 63 4.25 1.75 1.02
N GLY A 64 4.83 2.79 1.60
CA GLY A 64 6.22 3.19 1.34
C GLY A 64 6.99 3.34 2.65
N GLY A 65 8.12 2.64 2.75
CA GLY A 65 9.09 2.80 3.83
C GLY A 65 10.23 3.75 3.45
N ASP A 66 10.96 4.25 4.45
CA ASP A 66 12.16 5.09 4.24
C ASP A 66 13.45 4.28 4.07
N ALA A 67 13.54 3.13 4.73
CA ALA A 67 14.79 2.38 4.86
C ALA A 67 14.77 1.05 4.09
N ASP A 68 13.59 0.50 3.77
CA ASP A 68 13.47 -0.82 3.14
C ASP A 68 13.60 -0.80 1.61
N ALA A 69 13.56 0.39 1.00
CA ALA A 69 13.51 0.61 -0.44
C ALA A 69 12.46 -0.27 -1.16
N GLN A 70 11.37 -0.62 -0.45
CA GLN A 70 10.39 -1.60 -0.91
C GLN A 70 8.97 -1.05 -0.77
N SER A 71 8.49 -0.42 -1.85
CA SER A 71 7.06 -0.17 -2.00
C SER A 71 6.29 -1.49 -2.06
N LYS A 72 5.12 -1.53 -1.44
CA LYS A 72 4.26 -2.71 -1.43
C LYS A 72 2.79 -2.31 -1.33
N ALA A 73 1.87 -3.16 -1.77
CA ALA A 73 0.44 -2.94 -1.58
C ALA A 73 -0.13 -3.95 -0.58
N LEU A 74 -0.91 -3.49 0.40
CA LEU A 74 -1.71 -4.35 1.25
C LEU A 74 -3.07 -4.56 0.62
N LEU A 75 -3.47 -5.82 0.53
CA LEU A 75 -4.74 -6.27 -0.04
C LEU A 75 -5.69 -6.82 1.03
N GLY A 76 -5.21 -7.00 2.26
CA GLY A 76 -5.99 -7.52 3.36
C GLY A 76 -5.19 -7.61 4.66
N VAL A 77 -5.91 -7.79 5.76
CA VAL A 77 -5.36 -8.05 7.09
C VAL A 77 -6.11 -9.22 7.71
N CYS A 78 -5.42 -10.06 8.45
CA CYS A 78 -5.96 -11.18 9.21
C CYS A 78 -5.43 -11.10 10.64
N LEU A 79 -6.33 -11.12 11.62
CA LEU A 79 -6.01 -11.06 13.04
C LEU A 79 -6.16 -12.46 13.63
N GLY A 80 -5.12 -12.96 14.27
CA GLY A 80 -5.14 -14.22 14.99
C GLY A 80 -5.83 -14.09 16.36
N PRO A 81 -6.01 -15.22 17.08
CA PRO A 81 -6.62 -15.21 18.42
C PRO A 81 -5.74 -14.57 19.51
N GLY A 82 -4.46 -14.33 19.23
CA GLY A 82 -3.51 -13.68 20.13
C GLY A 82 -3.00 -12.34 19.57
N THR A 83 -1.69 -12.12 19.65
CA THR A 83 -1.03 -10.93 19.08
C THR A 83 -0.58 -11.11 17.63
N GLU A 84 -0.83 -12.29 17.07
CA GLU A 84 -0.47 -12.65 15.70
C GLU A 84 -1.32 -11.87 14.70
N ALA A 85 -0.67 -11.23 13.74
CA ALA A 85 -1.35 -10.52 12.68
C ALA A 85 -0.62 -10.74 11.36
N TYR A 86 -1.40 -10.93 10.31
CA TYR A 86 -0.90 -11.15 8.96
C TYR A 86 -1.46 -10.10 8.02
N VAL A 87 -0.67 -9.72 7.02
CA VAL A 87 -1.10 -8.86 5.92
C VAL A 87 -0.93 -9.58 4.60
N LEU A 88 -1.88 -9.42 3.69
CA LEU A 88 -1.78 -9.92 2.33
C LEU A 88 -1.03 -8.87 1.50
N ILE A 89 0.18 -9.18 1.08
CA ILE A 89 1.06 -8.27 0.36
C ILE A 89 1.04 -8.60 -1.13
N LEU A 90 1.00 -7.55 -1.95
CA LEU A 90 1.39 -7.56 -3.36
C LEU A 90 2.71 -6.76 -3.50
N ASP A 91 3.74 -7.46 -3.91
CA ASP A 91 5.09 -6.93 -4.14
C ASP A 91 5.26 -6.54 -5.63
N PRO A 92 5.45 -5.24 -5.94
CA PRO A 92 5.59 -4.75 -7.31
C PRO A 92 6.98 -5.02 -7.93
N HIS A 93 7.93 -5.60 -7.21
CA HIS A 93 9.31 -5.81 -7.70
C HIS A 93 9.47 -7.09 -8.55
N TYR A 94 8.37 -7.73 -8.94
CA TYR A 94 8.45 -8.84 -9.89
C TYR A 94 8.89 -8.34 -11.27
N TRP A 95 9.93 -8.98 -11.82
CA TRP A 95 10.40 -8.73 -13.18
C TRP A 95 10.09 -9.93 -14.07
N GLY A 96 9.31 -9.70 -15.12
CA GLY A 96 8.88 -10.73 -16.08
C GLY A 96 7.39 -10.63 -16.39
N THR A 97 6.88 -11.58 -17.17
CA THR A 97 5.45 -11.72 -17.47
C THR A 97 4.94 -13.02 -16.84
N PRO A 98 4.19 -12.97 -15.73
CA PRO A 98 3.67 -14.18 -15.10
C PRO A 98 2.59 -14.79 -16.01
N LYS A 99 2.64 -16.11 -16.24
CA LYS A 99 1.62 -16.79 -17.06
C LYS A 99 0.37 -17.14 -16.26
N HIS A 100 0.55 -17.39 -14.97
CA HIS A 100 -0.52 -17.73 -14.04
C HIS A 100 -0.30 -17.06 -12.67
N PRO A 101 -1.38 -16.72 -11.93
CA PRO A 101 -1.26 -16.17 -10.58
C PRO A 101 -0.48 -17.05 -9.61
N SER A 102 -0.49 -18.38 -9.81
CA SER A 102 0.27 -19.34 -9.03
C SER A 102 1.78 -19.13 -9.09
N GLU A 103 2.31 -18.59 -10.20
CA GLU A 103 3.74 -18.26 -10.31
C GLU A 103 4.11 -17.11 -9.35
N LEU A 104 3.23 -16.10 -9.23
CA LEU A 104 3.43 -14.99 -8.30
C LEU A 104 3.31 -15.45 -6.83
N GLN A 105 2.38 -16.36 -6.55
CA GLN A 105 2.22 -16.95 -5.22
C GLN A 105 3.41 -17.82 -4.83
N ALA A 106 3.87 -18.70 -5.73
CA ALA A 106 5.03 -19.55 -5.52
C ALA A 106 6.30 -18.73 -5.32
N ALA A 107 6.45 -17.61 -6.05
CA ALA A 107 7.54 -16.66 -5.90
C ALA A 107 7.37 -15.69 -4.70
N ARG A 108 6.32 -15.85 -3.88
CA ARG A 108 5.98 -14.98 -2.73
C ARG A 108 5.81 -13.49 -3.09
N ARG A 109 5.46 -13.18 -4.34
CA ARG A 109 5.13 -11.82 -4.79
C ARG A 109 3.72 -11.42 -4.39
N VAL A 110 2.84 -12.40 -4.22
CA VAL A 110 1.53 -12.20 -3.61
C VAL A 110 1.35 -13.25 -2.52
N GLY A 111 1.13 -12.83 -1.29
CA GLY A 111 0.94 -13.78 -0.19
C GLY A 111 0.79 -13.13 1.17
N TRP A 112 0.29 -13.94 2.11
CA TRP A 112 0.22 -13.56 3.52
C TRP A 112 1.60 -13.57 4.14
N GLN A 113 1.92 -12.51 4.86
CA GLN A 113 3.14 -12.39 5.66
C GLN A 113 2.77 -11.92 7.06
N GLU A 114 3.48 -12.44 8.06
CA GLU A 114 3.34 -11.94 9.43
C GLU A 114 3.81 -10.48 9.49
N VAL A 115 3.07 -9.64 10.20
CA VAL A 115 3.34 -8.20 10.30
C VAL A 115 4.74 -7.91 10.84
N SER A 116 5.22 -8.70 11.80
CA SER A 116 6.57 -8.57 12.37
C SER A 116 7.69 -8.81 11.35
N THR A 117 7.43 -9.61 10.32
CA THR A 117 8.38 -9.95 9.25
C THR A 117 8.27 -9.00 8.06
N ALA A 118 7.05 -8.51 7.79
CA ALA A 118 6.77 -7.66 6.63
C ALA A 118 7.23 -6.18 6.77
N PHE A 119 7.49 -5.73 8.00
CA PHE A 119 7.81 -4.33 8.31
C PHE A 119 9.07 -4.25 9.16
N ASP A 120 10.07 -3.50 8.67
CA ASP A 120 11.33 -3.26 9.37
C ASP A 120 11.07 -2.35 10.59
N PRO A 121 11.40 -2.78 11.82
CA PRO A 121 11.25 -1.95 13.02
C PRO A 121 12.11 -0.68 12.97
N ASN A 122 13.15 -0.62 12.14
CA ASN A 122 13.99 0.57 11.97
C ASN A 122 13.49 1.53 10.89
N SER A 123 12.41 1.21 10.19
CA SER A 123 11.81 2.08 9.18
C SER A 123 10.56 2.78 9.72
N PHE A 124 10.27 3.98 9.23
CA PHE A 124 8.90 4.51 9.31
C PHE A 124 8.14 4.12 8.05
N TYR A 125 6.81 4.09 8.13
CA TYR A 125 5.96 3.78 6.99
C TYR A 125 4.93 4.86 6.74
N ASN A 126 4.74 5.21 5.47
CA ASN A 126 3.54 5.92 5.04
C ASN A 126 2.62 4.93 4.34
N LEU A 127 1.33 5.03 4.66
CA LEU A 127 0.26 4.28 4.01
C LEU A 127 -0.61 5.25 3.21
N CYS A 128 -1.03 4.86 2.02
CA CYS A 128 -2.06 5.54 1.25
C CYS A 128 -3.27 4.61 1.12
N LEU A 129 -4.28 4.86 1.96
CA LEU A 129 -5.50 4.06 2.03
C LEU A 129 -6.46 4.52 0.94
N THR A 130 -6.74 3.66 -0.05
CA THR A 130 -7.62 4.01 -1.17
C THR A 130 -9.08 3.69 -0.88
N ARG A 131 -9.99 4.62 -1.18
CA ARG A 131 -11.44 4.39 -1.10
C ARG A 131 -12.13 4.73 -2.42
N PRO A 132 -13.11 3.95 -2.87
CA PRO A 132 -13.91 4.28 -4.04
C PRO A 132 -14.56 5.67 -3.90
N ASN A 133 -14.60 6.43 -4.99
CA ASN A 133 -15.31 7.70 -5.01
C ASN A 133 -16.82 7.42 -5.01
N LYS A 134 -17.57 8.05 -4.10
CA LYS A 134 -19.02 7.81 -3.97
C LYS A 134 -19.87 8.34 -5.14
N ASN A 135 -19.29 9.07 -6.09
CA ASN A 135 -20.04 9.88 -7.07
C ASN A 135 -19.87 9.44 -8.54
N GLN A 136 -19.65 8.15 -8.84
CA GLN A 136 -19.54 7.66 -10.22
C GLN A 136 -20.70 6.76 -10.70
N HIS A 137 -21.80 6.70 -9.94
CA HIS A 137 -23.05 6.00 -10.32
C HIS A 137 -24.21 6.93 -10.69
N THR A 138 -23.94 8.14 -11.21
CA THR A 138 -24.98 8.99 -11.80
C THR A 138 -24.48 9.58 -13.11
N LEU A 139 -24.36 8.74 -14.13
CA LEU A 139 -24.48 9.10 -15.54
C LEU A 139 -25.10 7.88 -16.24
N ASP A 140 -26.42 7.78 -16.12
CA ASP A 140 -27.28 7.16 -17.14
C ASP A 140 -27.36 8.09 -18.37
#